data_AF-A0AAD4QEP0-F1
#
_entry.id   AF-A0AAD4QEP0-F1
#
_cell.length_a   1.000
_cell.length_b   1.000
_cell.length_c   1.000
_cell.angle_alpha   90.00
_cell.angle_beta   90.00
_cell.angle_gamma   90.00
#
_symmetry.space_group_name_H-M   'P 1'
#
loop_
_entity.id
_entity.type
_entity.pdbx_description
1 polymer ?
#
loop_
_entity_poly.entity_id
_entity_poly.type
_entity_poly.pdbx_seq_one_letter_code
_entity_poly.pdbx_strand_id
1 'polypeptide(L)'
;PLVAPHPDALALVHSWLGHHGVPPASVSATHGGGWLTVAAVPVPQANALLGASYQLYRHAETHETVLRTLGYALPAALLAHVRTVVPTTHFGS
;
A
#
# COMPACT_ATOMS: atom_id res chain seq x y z
N PRO A 1 10.06 -0.53 -20.81
CA PRO A 1 9.82 0.92 -20.63
C PRO A 1 9.56 1.24 -19.14
N LEU A 2 10.53 1.85 -18.46
CA LEU A 2 10.35 2.41 -17.11
C LEU A 2 9.72 3.80 -17.25
N VAL A 3 8.40 3.87 -17.21
CA VAL A 3 7.70 5.15 -17.15
C VAL A 3 7.67 5.58 -15.69
N ALA A 4 8.45 6.61 -15.36
CA ALA A 4 8.38 7.25 -14.05
C ALA A 4 7.00 7.90 -13.86
N PRO A 5 6.40 7.86 -12.66
CA PRO A 5 5.15 8.56 -12.39
C PRO A 5 5.32 10.07 -12.58
N HIS A 6 4.21 10.76 -12.87
CA HIS A 6 4.21 12.22 -12.88
C HIS A 6 4.61 12.77 -11.50
N PRO A 7 5.45 13.82 -11.40
CA PRO A 7 5.87 14.38 -10.11
C PRO A 7 4.71 14.73 -9.18
N ASP A 8 3.61 15.24 -9.73
CA ASP A 8 2.39 15.55 -8.96
C ASP A 8 1.78 14.33 -8.29
N ALA A 9 1.86 13.15 -8.92
CA ALA A 9 1.36 11.90 -8.34
C ALA A 9 2.17 11.51 -7.10
N LEU A 10 3.50 11.64 -7.16
CA LEU A 10 4.37 11.35 -6.02
C LEU A 10 4.12 12.33 -4.88
N ALA A 11 3.99 13.62 -5.18
CA ALA A 11 3.69 14.65 -4.18
C ALA A 11 2.35 14.38 -3.46
N LEU A 12 1.31 13.99 -4.21
CA LEU A 12 0.00 13.62 -3.65
C LEU A 12 0.09 12.41 -2.72
N VAL A 13 0.79 11.35 -3.13
CA VAL A 13 0.94 10.14 -2.30
C VAL A 13 1.75 10.45 -1.04
N HIS A 14 2.85 11.20 -1.14
CA HIS A 14 3.64 11.60 0.03
C HIS A 14 2.86 12.49 1.00
N SER A 15 2.06 13.43 0.49
CA SER A 15 1.19 14.28 1.31
C SER A 15 0.15 13.45 2.07
N TRP A 16 -0.51 12.52 1.38
CA TRP A 16 -1.47 11.60 2.00
C TRP A 16 -0.81 10.71 3.07
N LEU A 17 0.33 10.10 2.77
CA LEU A 17 1.09 9.31 3.75
C LEU A 17 1.45 10.14 4.99
N GLY A 18 1.92 11.37 4.80
CA GLY A 18 2.25 12.29 5.89
C GLY A 18 1.02 12.65 6.75
N HIS A 19 -0.14 12.86 6.15
CA HIS A 19 -1.40 13.09 6.87
C HIS A 19 -1.78 11.91 7.79
N HIS A 20 -1.47 10.69 7.38
CA HIS A 20 -1.67 9.47 8.17
C HIS A 20 -0.49 9.12 9.09
N GLY A 21 0.41 10.08 9.33
CA GLY A 21 1.52 9.92 10.28
C GLY A 21 2.64 9.00 9.80
N VAL A 22 2.74 8.74 8.49
CA VAL A 22 3.86 8.00 7.90
C VAL A 22 5.00 8.98 7.61
N PRO A 23 6.17 8.86 8.27
CA PRO A 23 7.27 9.77 8.04
C PRO A 23 7.92 9.51 6.68
N PRO A 24 8.46 10.54 6.00
CA PRO A 24 9.12 10.38 4.70
C PRO A 24 10.27 9.36 4.72
N ALA A 25 10.99 9.25 5.84
CA ALA A 25 12.07 8.29 6.01
C ALA A 25 11.62 6.82 5.97
N SER A 26 10.34 6.55 6.21
CA SER A 26 9.74 5.21 6.09
C SER A 26 9.30 4.86 4.67
N VAL A 27 9.42 5.79 3.72
CA VAL A 27 9.00 5.60 2.34
C VAL A 27 10.24 5.51 1.45
N SER A 28 10.38 4.40 0.72
CA SER A 28 11.42 4.24 -0.29
C SER A 28 10.80 4.08 -1.67
N ALA A 29 11.38 4.75 -2.66
CA ALA A 29 10.97 4.67 -4.05
C ALA A 29 11.88 3.70 -4.80
N THR A 30 11.30 2.78 -5.55
CA THR A 30 12.03 1.89 -6.46
C THR A 30 11.50 2.04 -7.89
N HIS A 31 12.24 1.52 -8.87
CA HIS A 31 11.86 1.57 -10.29
C HIS A 31 11.55 2.98 -10.80
N GLY A 32 12.38 3.97 -10.42
CA GLY A 32 12.17 5.37 -10.81
C GLY A 32 10.93 6.03 -10.22
N GLY A 33 10.46 5.54 -9.06
CA GLY A 33 9.23 6.03 -8.40
C GLY A 33 7.98 5.22 -8.74
N GLY A 34 8.06 4.26 -9.67
CA GLY A 34 6.92 3.41 -10.03
C GLY A 34 6.39 2.55 -8.87
N TRP A 35 7.21 2.32 -7.85
CA TRP A 35 6.82 1.63 -6.62
C TRP A 35 7.27 2.43 -5.40
N LEU A 36 6.34 2.65 -4.48
CA LEU A 36 6.61 3.21 -3.17
C LEU A 36 6.42 2.11 -2.12
N THR A 37 7.49 1.80 -1.41
CA THR A 37 7.47 0.87 -0.29
C THR A 37 7.38 1.67 1.00
N VAL A 38 6.33 1.41 1.78
CA VAL A 38 6.15 2.02 3.10
C VAL A 38 6.50 0.98 4.16
N ALA A 39 7.59 1.23 4.89
CA ALA A 39 8.11 0.33 5.91
C ALA A 39 7.58 0.68 7.31
N ALA A 40 7.62 -0.30 8.20
CA ALA A 40 7.31 -0.14 9.63
C ALA A 40 5.92 0.46 9.93
N VAL A 41 4.90 0.11 9.13
CA VAL A 41 3.51 0.50 9.37
C VAL A 41 2.80 -0.60 10.16
N PRO A 42 2.35 -0.34 11.41
CA PRO A 42 1.54 -1.30 12.16
C PRO A 42 0.19 -1.57 11.49
N VAL A 43 -0.36 -2.77 11.70
CA VAL A 43 -1.66 -3.18 11.12
C VAL A 43 -2.79 -2.17 11.37
N PRO A 44 -2.98 -1.61 12.58
CA PRO A 44 -4.02 -0.60 12.80
C PRO A 44 -3.84 0.66 11.95
N GLN A 45 -2.59 1.08 11.74
CA GLN A 45 -2.28 2.24 10.89
C GLN A 45 -2.51 1.91 9.42
N ALA A 46 -2.15 0.70 8.96
CA ALA A 46 -2.46 0.25 7.60
C ALA A 46 -3.98 0.19 7.34
N ASN A 47 -4.76 -0.31 8.31
CA ASN A 47 -6.23 -0.29 8.25
C ASN A 47 -6.78 1.14 8.14
N ALA A 48 -6.27 2.08 8.94
CA ALA A 48 -6.70 3.48 8.91
C ALA A 48 -6.29 4.19 7.60
N LEU A 49 -5.09 3.91 7.11
CA LEU A 49 -4.56 4.47 5.86
C LEU A 49 -5.42 4.03 4.67
N LEU A 50 -5.70 2.72 4.59
CA LEU A 50 -6.32 2.10 3.42
C LEU A 50 -7.82 1.85 3.58
N GLY A 51 -8.47 2.28 4.66
CA GLY A 51 -9.85 1.91 4.95
C GLY A 51 -10.08 0.40 4.87
N ALA A 52 -9.12 -0.37 5.39
CA ALA A 52 -9.03 -1.81 5.21
C ALA A 52 -9.23 -2.56 6.53
N SER A 53 -9.36 -3.88 6.43
CA SER A 53 -9.38 -4.79 7.58
C SER A 53 -8.42 -5.94 7.34
N TYR A 54 -7.17 -5.76 7.78
CA TYR A 54 -6.13 -6.76 7.71
C TYR A 54 -6.31 -7.85 8.77
N GLN A 55 -6.24 -9.10 8.33
CA GLN A 55 -6.37 -10.30 9.16
C GLN A 55 -5.38 -11.37 8.71
N LEU A 56 -5.10 -12.32 9.60
CA LEU A 56 -4.31 -13.51 9.26
C LEU A 56 -5.23 -14.55 8.62
N TYR A 57 -4.84 -15.03 7.46
CA TYR A 57 -5.51 -16.11 6.74
C TYR A 57 -4.54 -17.29 6.66
N ARG A 58 -5.05 -18.48 6.95
CA ARG A 58 -4.28 -19.72 6.87
C ARG A 58 -4.78 -20.53 5.67
N HIS A 59 -3.86 -20.88 4.78
CA HIS A 59 -4.16 -21.77 3.67
C HIS A 59 -4.42 -23.19 4.20
N ALA A 60 -5.50 -23.83 3.75
CA ALA A 60 -5.97 -25.07 4.33
C ALA A 60 -5.00 -26.24 4.09
N GLU A 61 -4.44 -26.32 2.89
CA GLU A 61 -3.60 -27.44 2.44
C GLU A 61 -2.13 -27.26 2.81
N THR A 62 -1.57 -26.09 2.53
CA THR A 62 -0.14 -25.81 2.79
C THR A 62 0.12 -25.36 4.22
N HIS A 63 -0.94 -25.03 4.98
CA HIS A 63 -0.87 -24.44 6.31
C HIS A 63 -0.12 -23.10 6.42
N GLU A 64 0.23 -22.49 5.29
CA GLU A 64 0.86 -21.16 5.23
C GLU A 64 -0.07 -20.10 5.80
N THR A 65 0.48 -19.16 6.58
CA THR A 65 -0.29 -18.05 7.14
C THR A 65 0.16 -16.73 6.51
N VAL A 66 -0.79 -15.98 5.97
CA VAL A 66 -0.55 -14.69 5.31
C VAL A 66 -1.39 -13.59 5.94
N LEU A 67 -0.83 -12.38 6.03
CA LEU A 67 -1.55 -11.18 6.45
C LEU A 67 -2.16 -10.50 5.21
N ARG A 68 -3.49 -10.43 5.14
CA ARG A 68 -4.22 -9.91 3.98
C ARG A 68 -5.49 -9.17 4.38
N THR A 69 -6.10 -8.47 3.44
CA THR A 69 -7.42 -7.87 3.58
C THR A 69 -8.27 -8.20 2.37
N LEU A 70 -9.60 -8.26 2.54
CA LEU A 70 -10.53 -8.56 1.43
C LEU A 70 -10.86 -7.33 0.59
N GLY A 71 -10.51 -6.13 1.06
CA GLY A 71 -10.75 -4.88 0.35
C GLY A 71 -10.03 -3.71 1.00
N TYR A 72 -9.83 -2.67 0.21
CA TYR A 72 -9.29 -1.40 0.67
C TYR A 72 -9.88 -0.26 -0.16
N ALA A 73 -9.76 0.96 0.36
CA ALA A 73 -10.16 2.19 -0.29
C ALA A 73 -8.98 3.16 -0.35
N LEU A 74 -9.00 4.05 -1.34
CA LEU A 74 -8.08 5.18 -1.46
C LEU A 74 -8.89 6.45 -1.71
N PRO A 75 -8.36 7.63 -1.31
CA PRO A 75 -8.91 8.91 -1.75
C PRO A 75 -9.04 8.96 -3.27
N ALA A 76 -10.10 9.59 -3.78
CA ALA A 76 -10.38 9.67 -5.22
C ALA A 76 -9.21 10.28 -6.02
N ALA A 77 -8.51 11.26 -5.43
CA ALA A 77 -7.32 11.88 -6.03
C ALA A 77 -6.15 10.88 -6.23
N LEU A 78 -6.06 9.83 -5.42
CA LEU A 78 -5.01 8.81 -5.56
C LEU A 78 -5.39 7.69 -6.51
N LEU A 79 -6.70 7.43 -6.74
CA LEU A 79 -7.15 6.38 -7.65
C LEU A 79 -6.67 6.60 -9.10
N ALA A 80 -6.47 7.84 -9.51
CA ALA A 80 -5.92 8.18 -10.83
C ALA A 80 -4.42 7.86 -10.98
N HIS A 81 -3.71 7.66 -9.87
CA HIS A 81 -2.25 7.55 -9.83
C HIS A 81 -1.75 6.23 -9.24
N VAL A 82 -2.53 5.59 -8.36
CA VAL A 82 -2.20 4.34 -7.68
C VAL A 82 -3.00 3.22 -8.32
N ARG A 83 -2.31 2.40 -9.11
CA ARG A 83 -2.92 1.25 -9.78
C ARG A 83 -3.17 0.08 -8.83
N THR A 84 -2.28 -0.12 -7.86
CA THR A 84 -2.32 -1.27 -6.96
C THR A 84 -1.63 -0.95 -5.65
N VAL A 85 -2.09 -1.61 -4.58
CA VAL A 85 -1.48 -1.59 -3.27
C VAL A 85 -1.24 -3.03 -2.86
N VAL A 86 0.00 -3.39 -2.54
CA VAL A 86 0.37 -4.75 -2.13
C VAL A 86 1.13 -4.74 -0.81
N PRO A 87 0.97 -5.77 0.04
CA PRO A 87 0.06 -6.91 -0.08
C PRO A 87 -1.34 -6.56 0.49
N THR A 88 -2.40 -6.60 -0.32
CA THR A 88 -3.78 -6.35 0.13
C THR A 88 -4.67 -7.55 -0.16
N THR A 89 -5.26 -7.60 -1.35
CA THR A 89 -6.32 -8.53 -1.78
C THR A 89 -5.80 -9.73 -2.56
N HIS A 90 -4.50 -9.77 -2.85
CA HIS A 90 -3.90 -10.88 -3.58
C HIS A 90 -3.50 -12.02 -2.62
N PHE A 91 -4.27 -13.09 -2.65
CA PHE A 91 -3.91 -14.39 -2.09
C PHE A 91 -3.26 -15.17 -3.23
N GLY A 92 -1.95 -15.40 -3.16
CA GLY A 92 -1.28 -16.25 -4.14
C GLY A 92 -1.91 -17.64 -4.16
N SER A 93 -1.77 -18.34 -5.27
CA SER A 93 -2.13 -19.76 -5.41
C SER A 93 -1.16 -20.65 -4.65
#